data_AF-A0A6L8GK09-F1
#
_entry.id   AF-A0A6L8GK09-F1
#
_cell.length_a   1.000
_cell.length_b   1.000
_cell.length_c   1.000
_cell.angle_alpha   90.00
_cell.angle_beta   90.00
_cell.angle_gamma   90.00
#
_symmetry.space_group_name_H-M   'P 1'
#
loop_
_entity.id
_entity.type
_entity.pdbx_description
1 polymer ?
#
loop_
_entity_poly.entity_id
_entity_poly.type
_entity_poly.pdbx_seq_one_letter_code
_entity_poly.pdbx_strand_id
1 'polypeptide(L)' 'MGSMNCADVDAIMTAYVDAEAAPADAEAVRAHLEGCPDCRARAAAEQDMRARLQVAAPTLGERAPA' A
#
# COMPACT_ATOMS: atom_id res chain seq x y z
N MET A 1 2.04 -8.13 -23.37
CA MET A 1 1.97 -6.82 -22.73
C MET A 1 0.84 -6.87 -21.70
N GLY A 2 1.13 -7.34 -20.49
CA GLY A 2 0.17 -7.29 -19.40
C GLY A 2 0.30 -5.94 -18.71
N SER A 3 -0.46 -4.95 -19.16
CA SER A 3 -0.62 -3.71 -18.40
C SER A 3 -1.33 -4.10 -17.09
N MET A 4 -0.71 -3.77 -15.96
CA MET A 4 -1.27 -3.98 -14.64
C MET A 4 -2.65 -3.31 -14.57
N ASN A 5 -3.69 -4.12 -14.31
CA ASN A 5 -5.06 -3.62 -14.22
C ASN A 5 -5.39 -3.19 -12.78
N CYS A 6 -6.52 -2.51 -12.59
CA CYS A 6 -6.94 -2.07 -11.26
C CYS A 6 -7.03 -3.23 -10.25
N ALA A 7 -7.41 -4.43 -10.70
CA ALA A 7 -7.50 -5.63 -9.85
C ALA A 7 -6.12 -6.12 -9.39
N ASP A 8 -5.11 -6.05 -10.26
CA ASP A 8 -3.73 -6.42 -9.91
C ASP A 8 -3.18 -5.42 -8.89
N VAL A 9 -3.39 -4.11 -9.15
CA VAL A 9 -3.00 -3.03 -8.23
C VAL A 9 -3.68 -3.21 -6.87
N ASP A 10 -4.95 -3.58 -6.83
CA ASP A 10 -5.69 -3.79 -5.58
C ASP A 10 -5.10 -4.94 -4.76
N ALA A 11 -4.74 -6.04 -5.42
CA ALA A 11 -4.18 -7.22 -4.75
C ALA A 11 -2.82 -6.95 -4.08
N ILE A 12 -2.05 -5.99 -4.60
CA ILE A 12 -0.72 -5.63 -4.07
C ILE A 12 -0.69 -4.24 -3.42
N MET A 13 -1.83 -3.56 -3.31
CA MET A 13 -1.92 -2.18 -2.81
C MET A 13 -1.35 -2.06 -1.40
N THR A 14 -1.75 -2.99 -0.52
CA THR A 14 -1.30 -3.02 0.87
C THR A 14 0.20 -3.23 0.95
N ALA A 15 0.74 -4.22 0.21
CA ALA A 15 2.18 -4.47 0.14
C ALA A 15 2.95 -3.26 -0.44
N TYR A 16 2.38 -2.56 -1.42
CA TYR A 16 2.97 -1.33 -1.97
C TYR A 16 3.01 -0.20 -0.92
N VAL A 17 1.92 0.01 -0.19
CA VAL A 17 1.82 1.02 0.87
C VAL A 17 2.71 0.70 2.08
N ASP A 18 2.88 -0.58 2.39
CA ASP A 18 3.78 -1.07 3.44
C ASP A 18 5.26 -1.08 3.03
N ALA A 19 5.56 -0.77 1.76
CA ALA A 19 6.90 -0.85 1.15
C ALA A 19 7.48 -2.27 1.13
N GLU A 20 6.60 -3.28 1.09
CA GLU A 20 6.93 -4.71 0.98
C GLU A 20 6.76 -5.26 -0.45
N ALA A 21 6.19 -4.47 -1.36
CA ALA A 21 6.08 -4.85 -2.77
C ALA A 21 7.46 -4.92 -3.44
N ALA A 22 7.61 -5.86 -4.40
CA ALA A 22 8.81 -5.92 -5.20
C ALA A 22 8.99 -4.63 -6.01
N PRO A 23 10.24 -4.18 -6.27
CA PRO A 23 10.48 -2.92 -6.95
C PRO A 23 9.84 -2.85 -8.35
N ALA A 24 9.80 -3.97 -9.07
CA ALA A 24 9.13 -4.06 -10.37
C ALA A 24 7.61 -3.85 -10.27
N ASP A 25 6.98 -4.41 -9.24
CA ASP A 25 5.54 -4.25 -9.00
C ASP A 25 5.22 -2.82 -8.52
N ALA A 26 6.08 -2.25 -7.68
CA ALA A 26 5.93 -0.87 -7.21
C ALA A 26 6.01 0.16 -8.36
N GLU A 27 6.89 -0.04 -9.33
CA GLU A 27 6.95 0.81 -10.53
C GLU A 27 5.68 0.67 -11.39
N ALA A 28 5.18 -0.56 -11.57
CA ALA A 28 3.95 -0.81 -12.32
C ALA A 28 2.71 -0.19 -11.64
N VAL A 29 2.61 -0.30 -10.31
CA VAL A 29 1.56 0.36 -9.52
C VAL A 29 1.66 1.87 -9.67
N ARG A 30 2.85 2.45 -9.51
CA ARG A 30 3.06 3.90 -9.67
C ARG A 30 2.59 4.40 -11.04
N ALA A 31 2.99 3.72 -12.12
CA ALA A 31 2.55 4.07 -13.47
C ALA A 31 1.03 3.99 -13.62
N HIS A 32 0.37 3.01 -12.99
CA HIS A 32 -1.08 2.91 -12.98
C HIS A 32 -1.75 4.04 -12.19
N LEU A 33 -1.22 4.40 -11.01
CA LEU A 33 -1.73 5.49 -10.16
C LEU A 33 -1.61 6.87 -10.82
N GLU A 34 -0.70 7.03 -11.79
CA GLU A 34 -0.60 8.22 -12.63
C GLU A 34 -1.79 8.34 -13.60
N GLY A 35 -2.30 7.22 -14.11
CA GLY A 35 -3.42 7.18 -15.07
C GLY A 35 -4.80 6.92 -14.47
N CYS A 36 -4.90 6.36 -13.25
CA CYS A 36 -6.15 5.95 -12.63
C CYS A 36 -6.46 6.72 -11.32
N PRO A 37 -7.45 7.63 -11.32
CA PRO A 37 -7.82 8.38 -10.11
C PRO A 37 -8.46 7.50 -9.02
N ASP A 38 -9.21 6.46 -9.38
CA ASP A 38 -9.81 5.53 -8.42
C ASP A 38 -8.73 4.78 -7.60
N CYS A 39 -7.74 4.19 -8.27
CA CYS A 39 -6.63 3.52 -7.59
C CYS A 39 -5.81 4.50 -6.75
N ARG A 40 -5.65 5.76 -7.20
CA ARG A 40 -5.00 6.82 -6.41
C ARG A 40 -5.75 7.13 -5.11
N ALA A 41 -7.07 7.24 -5.16
CA ALA A 41 -7.89 7.46 -3.97
C ALA A 41 -7.79 6.27 -3.00
N ARG A 42 -7.78 5.04 -3.51
CA ARG A 42 -7.59 3.82 -2.68
C ARG A 42 -6.22 3.80 -2.01
N ALA A 43 -5.15 4.07 -2.75
CA ALA A 43 -3.80 4.15 -2.20
C ALA A 43 -3.69 5.18 -1.07
N ALA A 44 -4.31 6.35 -1.25
CA ALA A 44 -4.36 7.38 -0.22
C ALA A 44 -5.15 6.94 1.03
N ALA A 45 -6.25 6.20 0.85
CA ALA A 45 -7.03 5.66 1.97
C ALA A 45 -6.24 4.60 2.77
N GLU A 46 -5.53 3.70 2.08
CA GLU A 46 -4.65 2.71 2.72
C GLU A 46 -3.50 3.40 3.48
N GLN A 47 -2.90 4.45 2.90
CA GLN A 47 -1.86 5.24 3.57
C GLN A 47 -2.37 5.97 4.81
N ASP A 48 -3.58 6.55 4.76
CA ASP A 48 -4.21 7.18 5.93
C ASP A 48 -4.45 6.15 7.05
N MET A 49 -5.01 4.99 6.70
CA MET A 49 -5.20 3.90 7.66
C MET A 49 -3.88 3.47 8.30
N ARG A 50 -2.83 3.26 7.50
CA ARG A 50 -1.49 2.92 8.01
C ARG A 50 -0.92 4.01 8.91
N ALA A 51 -1.03 5.28 8.53
CA ALA A 51 -0.56 6.39 9.34
C ALA A 51 -1.27 6.42 10.70
N ARG A 52 -2.58 6.16 10.72
CA ARG A 52 -3.37 6.06 11.96
C ARG A 52 -2.94 4.88 12.83
N LEU A 53 -2.66 3.73 12.22
CA LEU A 53 -2.12 2.57 12.93
C LEU A 53 -0.72 2.85 13.49
N GLN A 54 0.16 3.50 12.74
CA GLN A 54 1.51 3.86 13.19
C GLN A 54 1.51 4.86 14.34
N VAL A 55 0.58 5.81 14.35
CA VAL A 55 0.42 6.78 15.46
C VAL A 55 -0.13 6.09 16.72
N ALA A 56 -0.94 5.03 16.58
CA ALA A 56 -1.45 4.23 17.69
C ALA A 56 -0.48 3.10 18.12
N ALA A 57 0.42 2.65 17.24
CA ALA A 57 1.35 1.56 17.48
C ALA A 57 2.40 1.76 18.59
N PRO A 58 2.89 2.98 18.95
CA PRO A 58 3.91 3.08 19.99
C PRO A 58 3.43 2.61 21.37
N THR A 59 2.12 2.44 21.60
CA THR A 59 1.57 1.91 22.86
C THR A 59 1.36 0.39 22.84
N LEU A 60 1.40 -0.26 21.67
CA LEU A 60 1.30 -1.72 21.50
C LEU A 60 2.67 -2.42 21.46
N GLY A 61 3.76 -1.66 21.64
CA GLY A 61 5.14 -2.16 21.70
C GLY A 61 5.62 -2.61 23.08
N GLU A 62 4.81 -2.49 24.13
CA GLU A 62 5.17 -2.97 25.48
C GLU A 62 4.90 -4.49 25.62
N ARG A 63 5.91 -5.25 25.19
CA ARG A 63 6.29 -6.62 25.58
C ARG A 63 5.35 -7.78 25.16
N ALA A 64 5.82 -8.58 24.20
CA ALA A 64 5.66 -10.03 24.27
C ALA A 64 6.79 -10.61 25.17
N PRO A 65 6.53 -11.08 26.40
CA PRO A 65 7.50 -11.86 27.15
C PRO A 65 7.59 -13.29 26.56
N ALA A 66 8.82 -13.76 26.37
CA ALA A 66 9.18 -15.14 26.05
C ALA A 66 9.16 -16.04 27.30
#